data_AF-Q2T023-F1
#
_entry.id   AF-Q2T023-F1
#
_cell.length_a   1.000
_cell.length_b   1.000
_cell.length_c   1.000
_cell.angle_alpha   90.00
_cell.angle_beta   90.00
_cell.angle_gamma   90.00
#
_symmetry.space_group_name_H-M   'P 1'
#
loop_
_entity.id
_entity.type
_entity.pdbx_description
1 polymer ?
#
loop_
_entity_poly.entity_id
_entity_poly.type
_entity_poly.pdbx_seq_one_letter_code
_entity_poly.pdbx_strand_id
1 'polypeptide(L)'
;MVDSIAMVRLTPGTVTAVFALGYDVAGDGGGGDYYPDRGDTSTPDDGGSCLISSIDGTRFKLRSHSFISSKQMGVFPTKSPAWNTQQMQNGLNTAFGKFLFDCRTNSDIIKINGPLTVPIQKEIASNTRWAGTLQQTALDQPIFVVPAGSSDVSINDIHLSYDGTPVSGADAIQLNGCFAFAARNIWISSCWNGIFANLGGNHELFGLRIFG
;
A
#
# COMPACT_ATOMS: atom_id res chain seq x y z
N MET A 1 15.14 10.56 19.39
CA MET A 1 13.77 10.75 18.87
C MET A 1 13.78 11.98 17.97
N VAL A 2 13.00 11.98 16.90
CA VAL A 2 12.90 13.06 15.93
C VAL A 2 11.43 13.27 15.53
N ASP A 3 11.10 14.45 15.03
CA ASP A 3 9.69 14.79 14.76
C ASP A 3 9.12 14.12 13.51
N SER A 4 9.97 13.75 12.54
CA SER A 4 9.52 13.30 11.21
C SER A 4 10.50 12.36 10.52
N ILE A 5 10.03 11.73 9.44
CA ILE A 5 10.82 10.85 8.56
C ILE A 5 11.91 11.64 7.81
N ALA A 6 11.66 12.92 7.51
CA ALA A 6 12.69 13.80 6.97
C ALA A 6 13.87 13.95 7.94
N MET A 7 13.62 14.02 9.26
CA MET A 7 14.69 14.12 10.27
C MET A 7 15.44 12.80 10.48
N VAL A 8 14.81 11.65 10.22
CA VAL A 8 15.54 10.36 10.20
C VAL A 8 16.62 10.37 9.10
N ARG A 9 16.32 10.92 7.91
CA ARG A 9 17.31 11.08 6.82
C ARG A 9 18.45 12.04 7.17
N LEU A 10 18.30 12.87 8.20
CA LEU A 10 19.35 13.74 8.73
C LEU A 10 20.06 13.15 9.95
N THR A 11 19.83 11.87 10.27
CA THR A 11 20.49 11.21 11.39
C THR A 11 21.79 10.55 10.92
N PRO A 12 22.93 10.75 11.60
CA PRO A 12 24.16 10.02 11.30
C PRO A 12 24.02 8.55 11.70
N GLY A 13 24.59 7.67 10.90
CA GLY A 13 24.64 6.23 11.13
C GLY A 13 25.41 5.82 12.38
N THR A 14 26.03 6.72 13.12
CA THR A 14 26.60 6.44 14.46
C THR A 14 25.53 6.25 15.53
N VAL A 15 24.32 6.79 15.32
CA VAL A 15 23.16 6.57 16.20
C VAL A 15 22.72 5.11 16.12
N THR A 16 22.35 4.49 17.24
CA THR A 16 21.97 3.06 17.30
C THR A 16 20.50 2.80 17.00
N ALA A 17 19.62 3.77 17.24
CA ALA A 17 18.21 3.73 16.88
C ALA A 17 17.61 5.15 16.87
N VAL A 18 16.58 5.37 16.07
CA VAL A 18 15.83 6.62 16.00
C VAL A 18 14.35 6.33 16.02
N PHE A 19 13.61 6.98 16.91
CA PHE A 19 12.15 6.97 16.89
C PHE A 19 11.64 8.25 16.20
N ALA A 20 10.85 8.12 15.13
CA ALA A 20 10.14 9.20 14.49
C ALA A 20 8.72 9.34 15.07
N LEU A 21 8.33 10.56 15.46
CA LEU A 21 7.01 10.85 16.06
C LEU A 21 5.86 10.92 15.05
N GLY A 22 6.18 11.00 13.76
CA GLY A 22 5.22 11.11 12.67
C GLY A 22 5.91 11.04 11.31
N TYR A 23 5.15 11.13 10.23
CA TYR A 23 5.67 11.10 8.87
C TYR A 23 6.20 12.48 8.45
N ASP A 24 5.35 13.49 8.40
CA ASP A 24 5.71 14.87 8.07
C ASP A 24 6.03 15.69 9.33
N VAL A 25 5.23 15.53 10.39
CA VAL A 25 5.34 16.24 11.67
C VAL A 25 4.97 15.35 12.85
N ALA A 26 5.41 15.69 14.06
CA ALA A 26 5.08 14.92 15.24
C ALA A 26 3.55 14.77 15.43
N GLY A 27 3.08 13.53 15.58
CA GLY A 27 1.67 13.23 15.88
C GLY A 27 0.72 13.11 14.68
N ASP A 28 1.19 13.27 13.44
CA ASP A 28 0.37 13.01 12.24
C ASP A 28 0.16 11.51 11.95
N GLY A 29 0.93 10.64 12.61
CA GLY A 29 0.98 9.19 12.41
C GLY A 29 2.06 8.79 11.41
N GLY A 30 2.27 7.49 11.20
CA GLY A 30 3.27 7.05 10.21
C GLY A 30 4.73 7.15 10.64
N GLY A 31 4.99 7.54 11.90
CA GLY A 31 6.29 7.39 12.52
C GLY A 31 6.63 5.92 12.84
N GLY A 32 7.71 5.72 13.59
CA GLY A 32 8.17 4.39 13.99
C GLY A 32 9.59 4.34 14.51
N ASP A 33 9.99 3.17 15.01
CA ASP A 33 11.36 2.87 15.41
C ASP A 33 12.19 2.48 14.19
N TYR A 34 13.33 3.15 13.99
CA TYR A 34 14.30 2.86 12.94
C TYR A 34 15.63 2.42 13.55
N TYR A 35 16.28 1.45 12.91
CA TYR A 35 17.63 1.04 13.25
C TYR A 35 18.56 1.20 12.02
N PRO A 36 19.83 1.58 12.22
CA PRO A 36 20.79 1.64 11.13
C PRO A 36 21.21 0.23 10.72
N ASP A 37 21.07 -0.09 9.44
CA ASP A 37 21.72 -1.25 8.84
C ASP A 37 22.97 -0.78 8.09
N ARG A 38 24.12 -0.87 8.76
CA ARG A 38 25.41 -0.44 8.22
C ARG A 38 25.99 -1.42 7.21
N GLY A 39 25.46 -2.64 7.13
CA GLY A 39 25.87 -3.64 6.14
C GLY A 39 25.11 -3.50 4.83
N ASP A 40 23.95 -2.85 4.85
CA ASP A 40 23.14 -2.61 3.68
C ASP A 40 23.61 -1.38 2.89
N THR A 41 24.04 -1.61 1.65
CA THR A 41 24.49 -0.56 0.72
C THR A 41 23.64 -0.50 -0.55
N SER A 42 22.64 -1.38 -0.70
CA SER A 42 21.93 -1.58 -1.96
C SER A 42 20.43 -1.33 -1.87
N THR A 43 19.82 -1.42 -0.68
CA THR A 43 18.39 -1.14 -0.54
C THR A 43 18.13 0.34 -0.83
N PRO A 44 17.25 0.66 -1.78
CA PRO A 44 16.90 2.04 -2.11
C PRO A 44 16.07 2.68 -0.98
N ASP A 45 16.04 4.01 -0.94
CA ASP A 45 15.07 4.75 -0.13
C ASP A 45 13.68 4.55 -0.74
N ASP A 46 12.73 4.06 0.06
CA ASP A 46 11.36 3.78 -0.40
C ASP A 46 10.33 4.79 0.12
N GLY A 47 10.78 5.82 0.82
CA GLY A 47 9.91 6.82 1.43
C GLY A 47 9.57 6.55 2.90
N GLY A 48 9.63 5.29 3.37
CA GLY A 48 9.05 4.91 4.67
C GLY A 48 9.78 3.78 5.40
N SER A 49 9.94 2.61 4.79
CA SER A 49 10.49 1.41 5.45
C SER A 49 12.02 1.34 5.41
N CYS A 50 12.62 1.92 4.38
CA CYS A 50 14.06 2.11 4.25
C CYS A 50 14.32 3.59 3.91
N LEU A 51 15.10 4.25 4.76
CA LEU A 51 15.43 5.66 4.64
C LEU A 51 16.95 5.81 4.53
N ILE A 52 17.42 6.54 3.54
CA ILE A 52 18.86 6.75 3.36
C ILE A 52 19.26 8.06 4.03
N SER A 53 20.22 7.99 4.94
CA SER A 53 20.81 9.18 5.56
C SER A 53 21.55 10.00 4.52
N SER A 54 21.26 11.30 4.45
CA SER A 54 22.01 12.23 3.61
C SER A 54 23.37 12.60 4.19
N ILE A 55 23.66 12.21 5.44
CA ILE A 55 24.95 12.52 6.10
C ILE A 55 26.03 11.54 5.67
N ASP A 56 25.73 10.24 5.68
CA ASP A 56 26.74 9.19 5.46
C ASP A 56 26.23 8.02 4.59
N GLY A 57 25.01 8.12 4.05
CA GLY A 57 24.40 7.07 3.24
C GLY A 57 23.91 5.87 4.04
N THR A 58 23.92 5.89 5.38
CA THR A 58 23.40 4.75 6.17
C THR A 58 21.93 4.50 5.87
N ARG A 59 21.55 3.22 5.74
CA ARG A 59 20.15 2.80 5.57
C ARG A 59 19.51 2.63 6.94
N PHE A 60 18.53 3.46 7.25
CA PHE A 60 17.68 3.31 8.43
C PHE A 60 16.48 2.47 8.06
N LYS A 61 16.37 1.28 8.65
CA LYS A 61 15.29 0.33 8.43
C LYS A 61 14.25 0.47 9.53
N LEU A 62 12.99 0.58 9.13
CA LEU A 62 11.86 0.51 10.04
C LEU A 62 11.91 -0.85 10.74
N ARG A 63 11.87 -0.83 12.07
CA ARG A 63 11.88 -2.04 12.89
C ARG A 63 10.67 -2.89 12.51
N SER A 64 10.96 -4.14 12.14
CA SER A 64 9.96 -5.04 11.55
C SER A 64 8.72 -5.16 12.45
N HIS A 65 7.57 -4.79 11.88
CA HIS A 65 6.23 -5.16 12.33
C HIS A 65 5.68 -6.25 11.40
N SER A 66 4.57 -6.89 11.76
CA SER A 66 3.90 -7.85 10.87
C SER A 66 3.27 -7.20 9.62
N PHE A 67 3.27 -5.87 9.53
CA PHE A 67 2.70 -5.09 8.44
C PHE A 67 3.40 -3.73 8.31
N ILE A 68 3.18 -3.07 7.18
CA ILE A 68 3.46 -1.64 7.01
C ILE A 68 2.16 -0.89 6.74
N SER A 69 1.96 0.27 7.38
CA SER A 69 0.78 1.09 7.16
C SER A 69 0.97 2.12 6.04
N SER A 70 -0.12 2.53 5.41
CA SER A 70 -0.13 3.61 4.42
C SER A 70 0.44 4.91 4.99
N LYS A 71 0.16 5.23 6.27
CA LYS A 71 0.73 6.42 6.93
C LYS A 71 2.25 6.34 7.08
N GLN A 72 2.81 5.15 7.32
CA GLN A 72 4.27 4.97 7.36
C GLN A 72 4.94 5.21 6.00
N MET A 73 4.16 5.19 4.92
CA MET A 73 4.60 5.60 3.58
C MET A 73 4.23 7.06 3.27
N GLY A 74 3.65 7.80 4.21
CA GLY A 74 3.27 9.20 4.00
C GLY A 74 2.00 9.39 3.18
N VAL A 75 1.11 8.39 3.17
CA VAL A 75 -0.18 8.45 2.49
C VAL A 75 -1.19 9.13 3.40
N PHE A 76 -1.75 10.26 2.94
CA PHE A 76 -2.74 11.04 3.69
C PHE A 76 -3.78 11.68 2.76
N PRO A 77 -4.99 12.01 3.26
CA PRO A 77 -6.02 12.68 2.45
C PRO A 77 -5.60 14.06 1.92
N THR A 78 -4.66 14.72 2.62
CA THR A 78 -4.14 16.05 2.26
C THR A 78 -3.05 16.01 1.20
N LYS A 79 -2.50 14.83 0.89
CA LYS A 79 -1.48 14.67 -0.14
C LYS A 79 -2.12 14.59 -1.53
N SER A 80 -1.34 14.93 -2.56
CA SER A 80 -1.82 14.82 -3.93
C SER A 80 -2.09 13.36 -4.31
N PRO A 81 -3.01 13.10 -5.25
CA PRO A 81 -3.27 11.74 -5.73
C PRO A 81 -2.01 11.04 -6.27
N ALA A 82 -1.17 11.76 -7.01
CA ALA A 82 0.11 11.24 -7.54
C ALA A 82 1.07 10.80 -6.42
N TRP A 83 1.17 11.59 -5.35
CA TRP A 83 1.98 11.24 -4.19
C TRP A 83 1.47 9.98 -3.52
N ASN A 84 0.16 9.93 -3.22
CA ASN A 84 -0.45 8.76 -2.60
C ASN A 84 -0.29 7.50 -3.44
N THR A 85 -0.50 7.58 -4.77
CA THR A 85 -0.27 6.45 -5.68
C THR A 85 1.16 5.94 -5.57
N GLN A 86 2.16 6.81 -5.67
CA GLN A 86 3.56 6.42 -5.58
C GLN A 86 3.89 5.79 -4.23
N GLN A 87 3.48 6.41 -3.14
CA GLN A 87 3.80 5.95 -1.78
C GLN A 87 3.08 4.65 -1.41
N MET A 88 1.83 4.48 -1.83
CA MET A 88 1.13 3.21 -1.69
C MET A 88 1.82 2.11 -2.49
N GLN A 89 2.26 2.40 -3.73
CA GLN A 89 2.99 1.42 -4.53
C GLN A 89 4.32 1.03 -3.88
N ASN A 90 5.06 2.00 -3.34
CA ASN A 90 6.28 1.73 -2.57
C ASN A 90 5.98 0.81 -1.38
N GLY A 91 4.92 1.11 -0.63
CA GLY A 91 4.48 0.31 0.52
C GLY A 91 4.12 -1.13 0.14
N LEU A 92 3.38 -1.31 -0.96
CA LEU A 92 3.06 -2.63 -1.50
C LEU A 92 4.32 -3.41 -1.88
N ASN A 93 5.31 -2.74 -2.46
CA ASN A 93 6.56 -3.35 -2.91
C ASN A 93 7.56 -3.68 -1.79
N THR A 94 7.28 -3.26 -0.55
CA THR A 94 8.11 -3.64 0.60
C THR A 94 8.07 -5.15 0.86
N ALA A 95 9.06 -5.65 1.61
CA ALA A 95 9.11 -7.05 2.01
C ALA A 95 8.05 -7.46 3.07
N PHE A 96 7.26 -6.52 3.59
CA PHE A 96 6.20 -6.83 4.55
C PHE A 96 5.09 -7.64 3.87
N GLY A 97 4.68 -8.76 4.47
CA GLY A 97 3.61 -9.60 3.92
C GLY A 97 2.24 -8.90 3.88
N LYS A 98 2.05 -7.87 4.70
CA LYS A 98 0.80 -7.12 4.83
C LYS A 98 0.99 -5.62 4.68
N PHE A 99 0.17 -5.00 3.84
CA PHE A 99 0.00 -3.55 3.71
C PHE A 99 -1.33 -3.14 4.35
N LEU A 100 -1.27 -2.26 5.34
CA LEU A 100 -2.41 -1.77 6.07
C LEU A 100 -2.84 -0.39 5.55
N PHE A 101 -3.99 -0.32 4.91
CA PHE A 101 -4.66 0.94 4.60
C PHE A 101 -5.17 1.58 5.90
N ASP A 102 -4.42 2.56 6.40
CA ASP A 102 -4.68 3.23 7.66
C ASP A 102 -5.30 4.61 7.42
N CYS A 103 -6.61 4.67 7.61
CA CYS A 103 -7.37 5.92 7.70
C CYS A 103 -7.56 6.31 9.17
N ARG A 104 -7.53 7.61 9.48
CA ARG A 104 -7.82 8.11 10.84
C ARG A 104 -9.31 8.03 11.14
N THR A 105 -10.15 8.24 10.14
CA THR A 105 -11.60 8.24 10.26
C THR A 105 -12.24 7.44 9.14
N ASN A 106 -13.49 7.01 9.35
CA ASN A 106 -14.32 6.41 8.29
C ASN A 106 -14.68 7.40 7.17
N SER A 107 -14.45 8.71 7.37
CA SER A 107 -14.65 9.76 6.38
C SER A 107 -13.39 10.15 5.60
N ASP A 108 -12.22 9.59 5.93
CA ASP A 108 -11.00 9.91 5.21
C ASP A 108 -11.08 9.36 3.78
N ILE A 109 -10.88 10.23 2.79
CA ILE A 109 -10.78 9.83 1.38
C ILE A 109 -9.33 9.97 0.94
N ILE A 110 -8.68 8.84 0.68
CA ILE A 110 -7.35 8.79 0.08
C ILE A 110 -7.54 8.71 -1.43
N LYS A 111 -7.19 9.80 -2.13
CA LYS A 111 -7.21 9.83 -3.58
C LYS A 111 -5.92 9.27 -4.17
N ILE A 112 -6.05 8.52 -5.26
CA ILE A 112 -4.97 8.01 -6.13
C ILE A 112 -5.28 8.36 -7.59
N ASN A 113 -4.28 8.45 -8.46
CA ASN A 113 -4.46 8.79 -9.89
C ASN A 113 -3.87 7.74 -10.86
N GLY A 114 -3.72 6.51 -10.41
CA GLY A 114 -3.21 5.42 -11.21
C GLY A 114 -3.41 4.08 -10.51
N PRO A 115 -3.24 2.96 -11.21
CA PRO A 115 -3.43 1.64 -10.64
C PRO A 115 -2.33 1.29 -9.64
N LEU A 116 -2.70 0.56 -8.59
CA LEU A 116 -1.79 -0.07 -7.64
C LEU A 116 -1.59 -1.52 -8.03
N THR A 117 -0.37 -1.86 -8.41
CA THR A 117 0.01 -3.24 -8.74
C THR A 117 0.26 -4.02 -7.45
N VAL A 118 -0.51 -5.07 -7.23
CA VAL A 118 -0.43 -5.92 -6.04
C VAL A 118 0.64 -7.01 -6.25
N PRO A 119 1.73 -7.03 -5.47
CA PRO A 119 2.73 -8.09 -5.59
C PRO A 119 2.15 -9.45 -5.18
N ILE A 120 2.84 -10.52 -5.59
CA ILE A 120 2.54 -11.87 -5.10
C ILE A 120 2.73 -11.93 -3.58
N GLN A 121 2.01 -12.83 -2.91
CA GLN A 121 2.10 -13.06 -1.46
C GLN A 121 1.87 -11.78 -0.63
N LYS A 122 0.90 -10.96 -1.05
CA LYS A 122 0.57 -9.69 -0.40
C LYS A 122 -0.85 -9.70 0.14
N GLU A 123 -0.98 -9.41 1.43
CA GLU A 123 -2.25 -9.03 2.04
C GLU A 123 -2.37 -7.50 2.04
N ILE A 124 -3.49 -7.00 1.56
CA ILE A 124 -3.91 -5.60 1.68
C ILE A 124 -5.16 -5.61 2.55
N ALA A 125 -5.12 -4.91 3.68
CA ALA A 125 -6.27 -4.81 4.55
C ALA A 125 -6.43 -3.38 5.05
N SER A 126 -7.61 -3.02 5.52
CA SER A 126 -7.79 -1.79 6.31
C SER A 126 -7.66 -2.09 7.81
N ASN A 127 -7.39 -1.06 8.61
CA ASN A 127 -7.29 -1.19 10.08
C ASN A 127 -8.66 -1.34 10.78
N THR A 128 -9.76 -0.98 10.11
CA THR A 128 -11.12 -1.21 10.58
C THR A 128 -12.04 -1.46 9.39
N ARG A 129 -13.11 -2.23 9.56
CA ARG A 129 -14.16 -2.33 8.55
C ARG A 129 -14.66 -0.92 8.20
N TRP A 130 -14.49 -0.52 6.94
CA TRP A 130 -14.81 0.83 6.44
C TRP A 130 -13.89 1.95 6.96
N ALA A 131 -12.62 1.64 7.22
CA ALA A 131 -11.60 2.67 7.44
C ALA A 131 -11.36 3.46 6.16
N GLY A 132 -12.10 4.56 6.02
CA GLY A 132 -12.01 5.50 4.93
C GLY A 132 -12.29 4.88 3.56
N THR A 133 -11.98 5.65 2.52
CA THR A 133 -12.21 5.29 1.13
C THR A 133 -10.93 5.48 0.34
N LEU A 134 -10.55 4.45 -0.42
CA LEU A 134 -9.55 4.58 -1.47
C LEU A 134 -10.28 4.96 -2.76
N GLN A 135 -9.98 6.15 -3.28
CA GLN A 135 -10.70 6.73 -4.40
C GLN A 135 -9.79 6.94 -5.62
N GLN A 136 -10.16 6.37 -6.76
CA GLN A 136 -9.46 6.57 -8.03
C GLN A 136 -9.95 7.84 -8.73
N THR A 137 -9.02 8.71 -9.12
CA THR A 137 -9.31 9.91 -9.92
C THR A 137 -9.10 9.68 -11.41
N ALA A 138 -8.30 8.68 -11.81
CA ALA A 138 -8.18 8.24 -13.20
C ALA A 138 -9.34 7.28 -13.54
N LEU A 139 -10.46 7.84 -14.01
CA LEU A 139 -11.73 7.12 -14.19
C LEU A 139 -11.68 5.98 -15.23
N ASP A 140 -10.59 5.86 -15.98
CA ASP A 140 -10.29 4.84 -16.99
C ASP A 140 -9.32 3.75 -16.50
N GLN A 141 -8.90 3.83 -15.24
CA GLN A 141 -7.94 2.90 -14.66
C GLN A 141 -8.56 2.13 -13.50
N PRO A 142 -8.10 0.88 -13.25
CA PRO A 142 -8.48 0.17 -12.04
C PRO A 142 -7.83 0.80 -10.80
N ILE A 143 -8.33 0.48 -9.61
CA ILE A 143 -7.66 0.82 -8.34
C ILE A 143 -6.55 -0.19 -8.08
N PHE A 144 -6.87 -1.48 -8.11
CA PHE A 144 -5.90 -2.56 -7.94
C PHE A 144 -5.75 -3.39 -9.21
N VAL A 145 -4.51 -3.73 -9.53
CA VAL A 145 -4.15 -4.70 -10.56
C VAL A 145 -3.44 -5.86 -9.90
N VAL A 146 -4.00 -7.06 -10.01
CA VAL A 146 -3.34 -8.31 -9.63
C VAL A 146 -2.71 -8.92 -10.89
N PRO A 147 -1.37 -8.96 -11.00
CA PRO A 147 -0.68 -9.46 -12.19
C PRO A 147 -0.88 -10.96 -12.43
N ALA A 148 -0.58 -11.39 -13.65
CA ALA A 148 -0.58 -12.81 -14.00
C ALA A 148 0.45 -13.57 -13.16
N GLY A 149 0.11 -14.81 -12.78
CA GLY A 149 0.97 -15.64 -11.93
C GLY A 149 0.98 -15.25 -10.44
N SER A 150 0.14 -14.30 -10.02
CA SER A 150 0.00 -13.97 -8.59
C SER A 150 -0.58 -15.12 -7.78
N SER A 151 -0.03 -15.35 -6.60
CA SER A 151 -0.54 -16.30 -5.62
C SER A 151 -0.57 -15.68 -4.23
N ASP A 152 -1.45 -16.18 -3.36
CA ASP A 152 -1.57 -15.77 -1.95
C ASP A 152 -1.77 -14.26 -1.79
N VAL A 153 -2.62 -13.69 -2.63
CA VAL A 153 -3.01 -12.28 -2.59
C VAL A 153 -4.33 -12.16 -1.85
N SER A 154 -4.42 -11.23 -0.91
CA SER A 154 -5.71 -10.90 -0.31
C SER A 154 -5.95 -9.40 -0.23
N ILE A 155 -7.20 -8.98 -0.47
CA ILE A 155 -7.65 -7.59 -0.40
C ILE A 155 -8.92 -7.58 0.45
N ASN A 156 -8.83 -7.02 1.66
CA ASN A 156 -9.86 -7.18 2.69
C ASN A 156 -10.29 -5.84 3.30
N ASP A 157 -11.59 -5.68 3.51
CA ASP A 157 -12.18 -4.60 4.31
C ASP A 157 -11.90 -3.17 3.79
N ILE A 158 -11.65 -3.00 2.48
CA ILE A 158 -11.36 -1.70 1.87
C ILE A 158 -12.59 -1.19 1.12
N HIS A 159 -13.00 0.05 1.39
CA HIS A 159 -13.99 0.73 0.57
C HIS A 159 -13.30 1.35 -0.65
N LEU A 160 -13.68 0.88 -1.83
CA LEU A 160 -13.17 1.34 -3.12
C LEU A 160 -14.20 2.25 -3.80
N SER A 161 -13.74 3.33 -4.42
CA SER A 161 -14.64 4.24 -5.15
C SER A 161 -13.91 4.97 -6.27
N TYR A 162 -14.69 5.63 -7.13
CA TYR A 162 -14.19 6.53 -8.16
C TYR A 162 -14.60 7.97 -7.82
N ASP A 163 -13.77 8.95 -8.20
CA ASP A 163 -14.08 10.38 -8.08
C ASP A 163 -14.98 10.84 -9.25
N GLY A 164 -16.12 10.16 -9.41
CA GLY A 164 -17.03 10.31 -10.54
C GLY A 164 -17.55 8.97 -11.05
N THR A 165 -18.24 9.01 -12.18
CA THR A 165 -18.70 7.80 -12.86
C THR A 165 -17.52 7.17 -13.61
N PRO A 166 -17.09 5.94 -13.28
CA PRO A 166 -16.04 5.26 -14.02
C PRO A 166 -16.42 5.13 -15.51
N VAL A 167 -15.44 5.22 -16.42
CA VAL A 167 -15.72 4.89 -17.82
C VAL A 167 -16.01 3.39 -17.93
N SER A 168 -16.79 3.00 -18.94
CA SER A 168 -17.13 1.60 -19.19
C SER A 168 -15.85 0.74 -19.24
N GLY A 169 -15.70 -0.19 -18.29
CA GLY A 169 -14.54 -1.08 -18.17
C GLY A 169 -13.48 -0.66 -17.14
N ALA A 170 -13.65 0.46 -16.44
CA ALA A 170 -12.83 0.79 -15.28
C ALA A 170 -13.36 0.09 -14.03
N ASP A 171 -12.84 -1.11 -13.79
CA ASP A 171 -13.18 -1.93 -12.64
C ASP A 171 -12.28 -1.61 -11.45
N ALA A 172 -12.84 -1.55 -10.23
CA ALA A 172 -12.04 -1.21 -9.05
C ALA A 172 -10.88 -2.21 -8.84
N ILE A 173 -11.09 -3.49 -9.14
CA ILE A 173 -10.05 -4.53 -9.05
C ILE A 173 -9.99 -5.29 -10.37
N GLN A 174 -8.80 -5.33 -10.98
CA GLN A 174 -8.53 -6.08 -12.20
C GLN A 174 -7.62 -7.28 -11.93
N LEU A 175 -8.05 -8.47 -12.34
CA LEU A 175 -7.29 -9.72 -12.24
C LEU A 175 -6.66 -10.06 -13.62
N ASN A 176 -5.45 -9.58 -13.89
CA ASN A 176 -4.84 -9.70 -15.21
C ASN A 176 -4.20 -11.06 -15.42
N GLY A 177 -4.77 -11.90 -16.28
CA GLY A 177 -4.17 -13.20 -16.64
C GLY A 177 -4.00 -14.18 -15.47
N CYS A 178 -4.64 -13.91 -14.33
CA CYS A 178 -4.60 -14.78 -13.15
C CYS A 178 -5.16 -16.17 -13.44
N PHE A 179 -6.06 -16.30 -14.42
CA PHE A 179 -6.74 -17.56 -14.75
C PHE A 179 -6.02 -18.38 -15.84
N ALA A 180 -5.06 -17.77 -16.56
CA ALA A 180 -4.26 -18.45 -17.57
C ALA A 180 -3.07 -19.22 -16.97
N PHE A 181 -2.69 -18.87 -15.73
CA PHE A 181 -1.61 -19.49 -14.97
C PHE A 181 -2.16 -19.93 -13.61
N ALA A 182 -1.41 -20.72 -12.85
CA ALA A 182 -1.84 -21.28 -11.57
C ALA A 182 -1.95 -20.20 -10.45
N ALA A 183 -2.73 -19.13 -10.63
CA ALA A 183 -3.10 -18.28 -9.53
C ALA A 183 -3.86 -19.12 -8.51
N ARG A 184 -3.40 -19.06 -7.27
CA ARG A 184 -3.98 -19.78 -6.15
C ARG A 184 -4.18 -18.79 -5.03
N ASN A 185 -5.24 -18.99 -4.25
CA ASN A 185 -5.43 -18.26 -3.00
C ASN A 185 -5.57 -16.74 -3.18
N ILE A 186 -6.38 -16.31 -4.15
CA ILE A 186 -6.81 -14.90 -4.24
C ILE A 186 -8.08 -14.74 -3.39
N TRP A 187 -8.01 -13.92 -2.34
CA TRP A 187 -9.15 -13.60 -1.48
C TRP A 187 -9.52 -12.13 -1.55
N ILE A 188 -10.75 -11.83 -1.95
CA ILE A 188 -11.30 -10.48 -1.89
C ILE A 188 -12.52 -10.55 -0.98
N SER A 189 -12.52 -9.81 0.13
CA SER A 189 -13.60 -9.90 1.10
C SER A 189 -13.94 -8.54 1.71
N SER A 190 -15.23 -8.32 2.00
CA SER A 190 -15.73 -7.09 2.62
C SER A 190 -15.33 -5.79 1.91
N CYS A 191 -15.09 -5.83 0.59
CA CYS A 191 -14.82 -4.66 -0.22
C CYS A 191 -16.13 -4.09 -0.78
N TRP A 192 -16.31 -2.76 -0.72
CA TRP A 192 -17.49 -2.09 -1.29
C TRP A 192 -17.18 -1.51 -2.67
N ASN A 193 -18.09 -1.74 -3.62
CA ASN A 193 -18.06 -1.43 -5.06
C ASN A 193 -17.16 -2.31 -5.97
N GLY A 194 -17.83 -2.96 -6.95
CA GLY A 194 -17.28 -3.40 -8.24
C GLY A 194 -16.11 -4.40 -8.20
N ILE A 195 -16.41 -5.70 -8.12
CA ILE A 195 -15.46 -6.75 -8.53
C ILE A 195 -15.86 -7.21 -9.92
N PHE A 196 -14.98 -7.04 -10.91
CA PHE A 196 -15.12 -7.69 -12.21
C PHE A 196 -13.88 -8.53 -12.48
N ALA A 197 -14.08 -9.82 -12.69
CA ALA A 197 -13.02 -10.73 -13.12
C ALA A 197 -13.11 -10.85 -14.65
N ASN A 198 -12.19 -10.23 -15.40
CA ASN A 198 -12.08 -10.49 -16.83
C ASN A 198 -11.43 -11.86 -17.05
N LEU A 199 -12.28 -12.89 -17.13
CA LEU A 199 -11.90 -14.27 -17.41
C LEU A 199 -11.75 -14.43 -18.93
N GLY A 200 -10.60 -14.07 -19.50
CA GLY A 200 -10.32 -14.48 -20.88
C GLY A 200 -10.34 -16.00 -21.00
N GLY A 201 -11.30 -16.59 -21.71
CA GLY A 201 -11.40 -18.04 -21.95
C GLY A 201 -12.45 -18.79 -21.09
N ASN A 202 -12.62 -20.09 -21.34
CA ASN A 202 -13.51 -20.97 -20.56
C ASN A 202 -12.82 -21.37 -19.24
N HIS A 203 -13.09 -20.67 -18.15
CA HIS A 203 -12.50 -20.97 -16.85
C HIS A 203 -13.56 -21.10 -15.75
N GLU A 204 -13.44 -22.13 -14.93
CA GLU A 204 -14.27 -22.32 -13.73
C GLU A 204 -13.71 -21.46 -12.58
N LEU A 205 -14.55 -20.58 -12.06
CA LEU A 205 -14.24 -19.68 -10.95
C LEU A 205 -14.24 -20.46 -9.62
N PHE A 206 -13.17 -21.18 -9.30
CA PHE A 206 -13.03 -21.81 -7.98
C PHE A 206 -12.54 -20.79 -6.94
N GLY A 207 -13.44 -20.35 -6.05
CA GLY A 207 -13.06 -19.73 -4.77
C GLY A 207 -13.28 -18.22 -4.61
N LEU A 208 -13.87 -17.51 -5.58
CA LEU A 208 -14.32 -16.13 -5.35
C LEU A 208 -15.57 -16.15 -4.44
N ARG A 209 -15.40 -15.86 -3.14
CA ARG A 209 -16.51 -15.57 -2.24
C ARG A 209 -16.67 -14.06 -2.09
N ILE A 210 -17.61 -13.49 -2.84
CA ILE A 210 -18.07 -12.12 -2.59
C ILE A 210 -19.08 -12.19 -1.43
N PHE A 211 -18.68 -11.68 -0.27
CA PHE A 211 -19.61 -11.45 0.84
C PHE A 211 -20.05 -9.99 0.79
N GLY A 212 -21.33 -9.77 0.48
CA GLY A 212 -22.00 -8.47 0.62
C GLY A 212 -22.52 -8.25 2.03
#